data_AF-A0A135IAA3-F1
#
_entry.id   AF-A0A135IAA3-F1
#
_cell.length_a   1.000
_cell.length_b   1.000
_cell.length_c   1.000
_cell.angle_alpha   90.00
_cell.angle_beta   90.00
_cell.angle_gamma   90.00
#
_symmetry.space_group_name_H-M   'P 1'
#
loop_
_entity.id
_entity.type
_entity.pdbx_description
1 polymer ?
#
loop_
_entity_poly.entity_id
_entity_poly.type
_entity_poly.pdbx_seq_one_letter_code
_entity_poly.pdbx_strand_id
1 'polypeptide(L)'
;MSAENFLNAETDTFGGIIKGDNKFKVPLYQRDYSWSKTHWNDLWLDIETNRKNDSKHYMGSVVLVSKNKKQYDIIDGQQRLTTLTILVLAVVDTLNDLVEREIDVENNKKRIELLITDFVGKKSLSSLNYENKIELNESNNPFFSTYLTNFRKPINIKSTIKSNKLLFECFNYYKELIKEEIFMGEDVTSLISFVEYISDSLLFIQITATDDLSAYLIFETLNDRGLDLSVTDLLKNYLFSIVDEADKSHVKNIWDITINHVSYSGFPKFLRHYWMMQNGLIQEKELFKTVKRHINTPSTAFELLNSMSEVSEVYAALSDSAINYGKVRRELKSILEN
;
A
#
# COMPACT_ATOMS: atom_id res chain seq x y z
N MET A 1 -1.57 -35.15 -13.92
CA MET A 1 -2.22 -33.84 -13.69
C MET A 1 -1.17 -32.96 -13.04
N SER A 2 -0.60 -32.05 -13.83
CA SER A 2 0.48 -31.15 -13.44
C SER A 2 0.04 -30.26 -12.28
N ALA A 3 0.93 -30.06 -11.30
CA ALA A 3 0.76 -29.01 -10.30
C ALA A 3 0.52 -27.69 -11.04
N GLU A 4 -0.68 -27.11 -10.90
CA GLU A 4 -0.90 -25.73 -11.31
C GLU A 4 0.10 -24.88 -10.52
N ASN A 5 0.93 -24.11 -11.23
CA ASN A 5 1.86 -23.19 -10.59
C ASN A 5 1.04 -22.11 -9.88
N PHE A 6 0.78 -22.31 -8.59
CA PHE A 6 0.08 -21.37 -7.69
C PHE A 6 0.79 -20.00 -7.57
N LEU A 7 2.00 -19.88 -8.11
CA LEU A 7 2.89 -18.74 -7.89
C LEU A 7 3.88 -18.64 -9.06
N ASN A 8 4.00 -17.45 -9.65
CA ASN A 8 5.10 -17.12 -10.55
C ASN A 8 6.03 -16.11 -9.84
N ALA A 9 7.30 -16.48 -9.66
CA ALA A 9 8.30 -15.61 -9.06
C ALA A 9 9.43 -15.37 -10.08
N GLU A 10 9.68 -14.11 -10.37
CA GLU A 10 10.74 -13.69 -11.29
C GLU A 10 11.48 -12.48 -10.74
N THR A 11 12.73 -12.32 -11.17
CA THR A 11 13.50 -11.11 -10.86
C THR A 11 13.24 -10.11 -11.98
N ASP A 12 12.71 -8.95 -11.63
CA ASP A 12 12.44 -7.88 -12.58
C ASP A 12 12.99 -6.54 -12.07
N THR A 13 13.17 -5.58 -12.98
CA THR A 13 13.61 -4.23 -12.61
C THR A 13 12.39 -3.34 -12.30
N PHE A 14 12.60 -2.21 -11.63
CA PHE A 14 11.53 -1.22 -11.46
C PHE A 14 10.89 -0.83 -12.80
N GLY A 15 11.73 -0.64 -13.83
CA GLY A 15 11.30 -0.36 -15.19
C GLY A 15 10.51 -1.51 -15.81
N GLY A 16 10.93 -2.75 -15.63
CA GLY A 16 10.21 -3.93 -16.15
C GLY A 16 8.80 -4.07 -15.55
N ILE A 17 8.67 -3.79 -14.25
CA ILE A 17 7.38 -3.78 -13.54
C ILE A 17 6.48 -2.65 -14.06
N ILE A 18 7.00 -1.42 -14.15
CA ILE A 18 6.19 -0.20 -14.34
C ILE A 18 6.02 0.23 -15.81
N LYS A 19 7.05 0.15 -16.67
CA LYS A 19 7.05 0.77 -18.03
C LYS A 19 5.97 0.25 -18.97
N GLY A 20 5.46 -0.97 -18.77
CA GLY A 20 4.42 -1.57 -19.62
C GLY A 20 3.02 -0.96 -19.49
N ASP A 21 2.02 -1.57 -20.12
CA ASP A 21 0.61 -1.19 -19.95
C ASP A 21 -0.02 -1.75 -18.66
N ASN A 22 0.81 -2.20 -17.73
CA ASN A 22 0.35 -2.73 -16.46
C ASN A 22 -0.22 -1.60 -15.62
N LYS A 23 -1.41 -1.83 -15.07
CA LYS A 23 -2.05 -0.97 -14.08
C LYS A 23 -2.01 -1.68 -12.74
N PHE A 24 -1.58 -0.93 -11.74
CA PHE A 24 -1.43 -1.38 -10.37
C PHE A 24 -2.43 -0.64 -9.49
N LYS A 25 -3.18 -1.36 -8.68
CA LYS A 25 -4.11 -0.79 -7.71
C LYS A 25 -3.67 -1.22 -6.32
N VAL A 26 -3.61 -0.26 -5.39
CA VAL A 26 -3.45 -0.54 -3.97
C VAL A 26 -4.86 -0.82 -3.41
N PRO A 27 -5.12 -2.02 -2.89
CA PRO A 27 -6.44 -2.37 -2.38
C PRO A 27 -6.87 -1.50 -1.19
N LEU A 28 -8.19 -1.36 -1.00
CA LEU A 28 -8.80 -0.48 0.02
C LEU A 28 -8.35 -0.76 1.46
N TYR A 29 -8.01 -2.00 1.77
CA TYR A 29 -7.63 -2.44 3.10
C TYR A 29 -6.17 -2.15 3.45
N GLN A 30 -5.32 -1.89 2.44
CA GLN A 30 -3.92 -1.58 2.64
C GLN A 30 -3.73 -0.26 3.38
N ARG A 31 -2.70 -0.22 4.22
CA ARG A 31 -2.36 0.97 4.98
C ARG A 31 -1.99 2.13 4.06
N ASP A 32 -2.34 3.32 4.50
CA ASP A 32 -1.89 4.59 3.94
C ASP A 32 -0.37 4.68 3.81
N TYR A 33 0.10 5.61 2.97
CA TYR A 33 1.51 5.96 2.88
C TYR A 33 2.07 6.38 4.25
N SER A 34 3.17 5.74 4.67
CA SER A 34 3.72 5.89 6.02
C SER A 34 5.24 6.01 6.07
N TRP A 35 5.93 5.94 4.94
CA TRP A 35 7.37 6.20 4.90
C TRP A 35 7.66 7.64 5.32
N SER A 36 8.73 7.80 6.10
CA SER A 36 9.19 9.06 6.67
C SER A 36 10.55 9.44 6.09
N LYS A 37 11.03 10.64 6.43
CA LYS A 37 12.34 11.15 5.99
C LYS A 37 13.50 10.17 6.18
N THR A 38 13.52 9.38 7.25
CA THR A 38 14.54 8.34 7.46
C THR A 38 14.53 7.33 6.31
N HIS A 39 13.36 6.78 5.98
CA HIS A 39 13.21 5.81 4.90
C HIS A 39 13.55 6.40 3.53
N TRP A 40 13.17 7.66 3.28
CA TRP A 40 13.48 8.34 2.02
C TRP A 40 15.00 8.53 1.84
N ASN A 41 15.67 8.90 2.94
CA ASN A 41 17.11 9.09 3.00
C ASN A 41 17.86 7.77 2.81
N ASP A 42 17.41 6.70 3.48
CA ASP A 42 18.01 5.38 3.33
C ASP A 42 17.91 4.88 1.89
N LEU A 43 16.73 5.02 1.26
CA LEU A 43 16.55 4.71 -0.16
C LEU A 43 17.46 5.56 -1.06
N TRP A 44 17.59 6.85 -0.78
CA TRP A 44 18.48 7.73 -1.56
C TRP A 44 19.94 7.28 -1.47
N LEU A 45 20.43 7.03 -0.25
CA LEU A 45 21.80 6.59 -0.01
C LEU A 45 22.09 5.26 -0.68
N ASP A 46 21.14 4.32 -0.65
CA ASP A 46 21.26 3.03 -1.31
C ASP A 46 21.36 3.19 -2.84
N ILE A 47 20.47 3.99 -3.44
CA ILE A 47 20.50 4.30 -4.88
C ILE A 47 21.84 4.92 -5.25
N GLU A 48 22.26 5.97 -4.54
CA GLU A 48 23.43 6.76 -4.90
C GLU A 48 24.74 5.98 -4.70
N THR A 49 24.84 5.19 -3.63
CA THR A 49 26.00 4.34 -3.37
C THR A 49 26.16 3.28 -4.46
N ASN A 50 25.06 2.61 -4.82
CA ASN A 50 25.11 1.57 -5.84
C ASN A 50 25.31 2.14 -7.25
N ARG A 51 24.72 3.31 -7.55
CA ARG A 51 24.91 4.01 -8.83
C ARG A 51 26.36 4.42 -9.05
N LYS A 52 27.03 4.96 -8.01
CA LYS A 52 28.47 5.32 -8.07
C LYS A 52 29.38 4.11 -8.29
N ASN A 53 28.94 2.92 -7.85
CA ASN A 53 29.67 1.67 -8.02
C ASN A 53 29.24 0.87 -9.25
N ASP A 54 28.33 1.40 -10.08
CA ASP A 54 27.71 0.71 -11.22
C ASP A 54 27.15 -0.68 -10.85
N SER A 55 26.60 -0.80 -9.64
CA SER A 55 26.05 -2.04 -9.10
C SER A 55 24.53 -2.02 -9.11
N LYS A 56 23.92 -3.20 -9.30
CA LYS A 56 22.47 -3.35 -9.14
C LYS A 56 22.11 -3.40 -7.67
N HIS A 57 20.98 -2.78 -7.31
CA HIS A 57 20.50 -2.74 -5.93
C HIS A 57 19.24 -3.60 -5.78
N TYR A 58 19.24 -4.47 -4.76
CA TYR A 58 18.09 -5.31 -4.45
C TYR A 58 17.11 -4.56 -3.55
N MET A 59 15.93 -4.27 -4.08
CA MET A 59 14.89 -3.49 -3.43
C MET A 59 13.92 -4.33 -2.60
N GLY A 60 14.07 -5.66 -2.55
CA GLY A 60 13.15 -6.59 -1.88
C GLY A 60 12.14 -7.26 -2.83
N SER A 61 11.10 -7.88 -2.26
CA SER A 61 10.01 -8.51 -3.02
C SER A 61 8.86 -7.56 -3.30
N VAL A 62 8.10 -7.79 -4.37
CA VAL A 62 6.78 -7.15 -4.63
C VAL A 62 5.78 -8.29 -4.83
N VAL A 63 4.67 -8.25 -4.10
CA VAL A 63 3.63 -9.27 -4.21
C VAL A 63 2.42 -8.68 -4.91
N LEU A 64 2.01 -9.29 -6.02
CA LEU A 64 0.94 -8.85 -6.89
C LEU A 64 -0.14 -9.93 -7.02
N VAL A 65 -1.40 -9.51 -7.14
CA VAL A 65 -2.52 -10.38 -7.53
C VAL A 65 -2.99 -9.97 -8.91
N SER A 66 -2.99 -10.90 -9.87
CA SER A 66 -3.52 -10.64 -11.21
C SER A 66 -5.06 -10.65 -11.18
N LYS A 67 -5.71 -9.49 -11.38
CA LYS A 67 -7.17 -9.38 -11.45
C LYS A 67 -7.72 -9.59 -12.86
N ASN A 68 -7.04 -9.04 -13.86
CA ASN A 68 -7.39 -9.13 -15.29
C ASN A 68 -6.11 -9.01 -16.13
N LYS A 69 -6.22 -9.08 -17.47
CA LYS A 69 -5.08 -8.83 -18.37
C LYS A 69 -4.48 -7.45 -18.07
N LYS A 70 -3.25 -7.44 -17.54
CA LYS A 70 -2.47 -6.24 -17.18
C LYS A 70 -3.01 -5.39 -16.02
N GLN A 71 -3.91 -5.93 -15.19
CA GLN A 71 -4.35 -5.26 -13.96
C GLN A 71 -3.93 -6.08 -12.74
N TYR A 72 -3.19 -5.44 -11.84
CA TYR A 72 -2.60 -6.07 -10.67
C TYR A 72 -2.97 -5.32 -9.40
N ASP A 73 -3.36 -6.06 -8.36
CA ASP A 73 -3.47 -5.50 -7.02
C ASP A 73 -2.13 -5.66 -6.29
N ILE A 74 -1.61 -4.57 -5.71
CA ILE A 74 -0.37 -4.59 -4.93
C ILE A 74 -0.68 -5.01 -3.50
N ILE A 75 -0.24 -6.21 -3.10
CA ILE A 75 -0.37 -6.72 -1.74
C ILE A 75 0.84 -6.33 -0.89
N ASP A 76 2.03 -6.30 -1.48
CA ASP A 76 3.26 -5.83 -0.85
C ASP A 76 4.14 -5.02 -1.80
N GLY A 77 4.95 -4.13 -1.24
CA GLY A 77 5.83 -3.23 -2.01
C GLY A 77 5.19 -1.89 -2.35
N GLN A 78 3.96 -1.63 -1.90
CA GLN A 78 3.22 -0.40 -2.19
C GLN A 78 4.01 0.87 -1.85
N GLN A 79 4.67 0.93 -0.69
CA GLN A 79 5.42 2.12 -0.24
C GLN A 79 6.65 2.37 -1.13
N ARG A 80 7.39 1.31 -1.47
CA ARG A 80 8.58 1.34 -2.33
C ARG A 80 8.23 1.81 -3.73
N LEU A 81 7.25 1.18 -4.38
CA LEU A 81 6.83 1.53 -5.73
C LEU A 81 6.28 2.97 -5.80
N THR A 82 5.49 3.38 -4.80
CA THR A 82 4.97 4.75 -4.72
C THR A 82 6.11 5.76 -4.58
N THR A 83 7.09 5.48 -3.73
CA THR A 83 8.21 6.40 -3.45
C THR A 83 9.15 6.52 -4.66
N LEU A 84 9.43 5.41 -5.36
CA LEU A 84 10.17 5.44 -6.62
C LEU A 84 9.42 6.21 -7.72
N THR A 85 8.09 6.09 -7.77
CA THR A 85 7.27 6.88 -8.70
C THR A 85 7.35 8.38 -8.36
N ILE A 86 7.31 8.75 -7.08
CA ILE A 86 7.50 10.14 -6.62
C ILE A 86 8.90 10.65 -6.97
N LEU A 87 9.92 9.82 -6.86
CA LEU A 87 11.29 10.17 -7.23
C LEU A 87 11.39 10.49 -8.74
N VAL A 88 10.75 9.69 -9.60
CA VAL A 88 10.67 10.00 -11.04
C VAL A 88 9.88 11.30 -11.28
N LEU A 89 8.78 11.54 -10.56
CA LEU A 89 8.04 12.80 -10.65
C LEU A 89 8.90 14.02 -10.29
N ALA A 90 9.80 13.91 -9.30
CA ALA A 90 10.71 15.00 -8.95
C ALA A 90 11.73 15.31 -10.06
N VAL A 91 12.17 14.30 -10.83
CA VAL A 91 12.98 14.51 -12.04
C VAL A 91 12.17 15.22 -13.12
N VAL A 92 10.92 14.78 -13.36
CA VAL A 92 10.02 15.42 -14.34
C VAL A 92 9.75 16.88 -13.99
N ASP A 93 9.57 17.19 -12.70
CA ASP A 93 9.40 18.56 -12.22
C ASP A 93 10.64 19.42 -12.50
N THR A 94 11.84 18.86 -12.31
CA THR A 94 13.09 19.55 -12.64
C THR A 94 13.21 19.84 -14.15
N LEU A 95 12.74 18.93 -15.01
CA LEU A 95 12.66 19.17 -16.45
C LEU A 95 11.61 20.24 -16.81
N ASN A 96 10.47 20.29 -16.10
CA ASN A 96 9.48 21.35 -16.27
C ASN A 96 10.08 22.72 -15.90
N ASP A 97 10.84 22.81 -14.81
CA ASP A 97 11.54 24.05 -14.42
C ASP A 97 12.46 24.56 -15.56
N LEU A 98 13.11 23.67 -16.33
CA LEU A 98 13.91 24.05 -17.51
C LEU A 98 13.07 24.55 -18.68
N VAL A 99 11.92 23.90 -18.93
CA VAL A 99 10.97 24.32 -19.96
C VAL A 99 10.43 25.72 -19.66
N GLU A 100 10.07 25.99 -18.40
CA GLU A 100 9.60 27.31 -17.95
C GLU A 100 10.67 28.40 -18.10
N ARG A 101 11.94 28.02 -17.96
CA ARG A 101 13.11 28.90 -18.17
C ARG A 101 13.54 29.00 -19.63
N GLU A 102 12.77 28.43 -20.55
CA GLU A 102 13.03 28.42 -21.99
C GLU A 102 14.34 27.70 -22.41
N ILE A 103 14.80 26.73 -21.62
CA ILE A 103 16.01 25.94 -21.89
C ILE A 103 15.62 24.61 -22.57
N ASP A 104 16.13 24.38 -23.79
CA ASP A 104 15.93 23.14 -24.58
C ASP A 104 14.46 22.64 -24.58
N VAL A 105 13.52 23.58 -24.75
CA VAL A 105 12.08 23.40 -24.52
C VAL A 105 11.52 22.17 -25.25
N GLU A 106 11.86 22.01 -26.54
CA GLU A 106 11.29 20.96 -27.39
C GLU A 106 11.73 19.56 -26.95
N ASN A 107 13.02 19.37 -26.66
CA ASN A 107 13.52 18.07 -26.23
C ASN A 107 13.11 17.77 -24.79
N ASN A 108 13.08 18.78 -23.91
CA ASN A 108 12.63 18.60 -22.53
C ASN A 108 11.15 18.23 -22.47
N LYS A 109 10.28 18.83 -23.28
CA LYS A 109 8.88 18.40 -23.41
C LYS A 109 8.74 16.94 -23.84
N LYS A 110 9.55 16.49 -24.82
CA LYS A 110 9.56 15.07 -25.26
C LYS A 110 10.03 14.13 -24.15
N ARG A 111 11.10 14.49 -23.43
CA ARG A 111 11.60 13.71 -22.28
C ARG A 111 10.52 13.57 -21.20
N ILE A 112 9.83 14.67 -20.87
CA ILE A 112 8.73 14.68 -19.90
C ILE A 112 7.59 13.76 -20.33
N GLU A 113 7.17 13.84 -21.60
CA GLU A 113 6.10 12.98 -22.13
C GLU A 113 6.47 11.49 -22.05
N LEU A 114 7.70 11.13 -22.41
CA LEU A 114 8.21 9.75 -22.32
C LEU A 114 8.23 9.27 -20.87
N LEU A 115 8.81 10.04 -19.95
CA LEU A 115 8.91 9.68 -18.54
C LEU A 115 7.54 9.52 -17.87
N ILE A 116 6.60 10.42 -18.16
CA ILE A 116 5.24 10.32 -17.63
C ILE A 116 4.56 9.06 -18.18
N THR A 117 4.65 8.81 -19.48
CA THR A 117 4.04 7.64 -20.13
C THR A 117 4.59 6.32 -19.59
N ASP A 118 5.90 6.28 -19.36
CA ASP A 118 6.62 5.10 -18.88
C ASP A 118 6.34 4.83 -17.40
N PHE A 119 6.43 5.84 -16.53
CA PHE A 119 6.43 5.60 -15.08
C PHE A 119 5.17 6.01 -14.34
N VAL A 120 4.46 7.03 -14.83
CA VAL A 120 3.42 7.69 -14.05
C VAL A 120 2.04 7.27 -14.51
N GLY A 121 1.77 7.35 -15.82
CA GLY A 121 0.42 7.18 -16.33
C GLY A 121 0.27 7.59 -17.79
N LYS A 122 -0.87 7.24 -18.38
CA LYS A 122 -1.23 7.67 -19.73
C LYS A 122 -2.30 8.73 -19.65
N LYS A 123 -2.21 9.75 -20.50
CA LYS A 123 -3.26 10.76 -20.63
C LYS A 123 -4.46 10.11 -21.30
N SER A 124 -5.59 10.08 -20.60
CA SER A 124 -6.83 9.53 -21.11
C SER A 124 -7.31 10.38 -22.30
N LEU A 125 -7.63 9.74 -23.44
CA LEU A 125 -8.11 10.46 -24.63
C LEU A 125 -9.45 11.16 -24.39
N SER A 126 -10.27 10.63 -23.48
CA SER A 126 -11.60 11.16 -23.17
C SER A 126 -11.56 12.29 -22.14
N SER A 127 -10.85 12.10 -21.03
CA SER A 127 -10.84 13.07 -19.93
C SER A 127 -9.66 14.05 -19.98
N LEU A 128 -8.65 13.78 -20.81
CA LEU A 128 -7.36 14.48 -20.83
C LEU A 128 -6.64 14.52 -19.47
N ASN A 129 -7.08 13.72 -18.50
CA ASN A 129 -6.41 13.52 -17.23
C ASN A 129 -5.43 12.34 -17.32
N TYR A 130 -4.39 12.34 -16.48
CA TYR A 130 -3.53 11.19 -16.35
C TYR A 130 -4.26 10.06 -15.61
N GLU A 131 -4.39 8.92 -16.28
CA GLU A 131 -4.70 7.65 -15.62
C GLU A 131 -3.39 7.12 -15.06
N ASN A 132 -3.23 7.24 -13.73
CA ASN A 132 -2.02 6.78 -13.06
C ASN A 132 -1.84 5.27 -13.24
N LYS A 133 -0.59 4.83 -13.42
CA LYS A 133 -0.22 3.41 -13.42
C LYS A 133 -0.36 2.81 -12.04
N ILE A 134 -0.08 3.58 -10.99
CA ILE A 134 -0.32 3.17 -9.60
C ILE A 134 -1.50 3.99 -9.06
N GLU A 135 -2.62 3.32 -8.86
CA GLU A 135 -3.77 3.84 -8.13
C GLU A 135 -3.56 3.52 -6.65
N LEU A 136 -3.36 4.56 -5.83
CA LEU A 136 -3.21 4.37 -4.38
C LEU A 136 -4.56 4.06 -3.72
N ASN A 137 -4.57 3.88 -2.41
CA ASN A 137 -5.80 3.71 -1.66
C ASN A 137 -6.70 4.98 -1.68
N GLU A 138 -7.94 4.86 -1.20
CA GLU A 138 -8.92 5.96 -1.17
C GLU A 138 -8.39 7.25 -0.50
N SER A 139 -7.58 7.11 0.55
CA SER A 139 -7.06 8.24 1.32
C SER A 139 -6.02 9.05 0.54
N ASN A 140 -5.17 8.37 -0.23
CA ASN A 140 -3.99 8.94 -0.86
C ASN A 140 -4.16 9.20 -2.36
N ASN A 141 -4.95 8.40 -3.07
CA ASN A 141 -5.09 8.50 -4.53
C ASN A 141 -5.60 9.87 -5.02
N PRO A 142 -6.62 10.52 -4.40
CA PRO A 142 -7.06 11.84 -4.83
C PRO A 142 -5.95 12.89 -4.71
N PHE A 143 -5.15 12.82 -3.65
CA PHE A 143 -4.05 13.74 -3.43
C PHE A 143 -2.91 13.49 -4.43
N PHE A 144 -2.51 12.23 -4.60
CA PHE A 144 -1.47 11.82 -5.54
C PHE A 144 -1.81 12.23 -6.98
N SER A 145 -3.03 11.92 -7.43
CA SER A 145 -3.49 12.26 -8.79
C SER A 145 -3.64 13.76 -9.02
N THR A 146 -4.12 14.51 -8.02
CA THR A 146 -4.43 15.93 -8.21
C THR A 146 -3.18 16.81 -8.09
N TYR A 147 -2.30 16.50 -7.14
CA TYR A 147 -1.20 17.40 -6.79
C TYR A 147 0.15 16.91 -7.33
N LEU A 148 0.45 15.62 -7.25
CA LEU A 148 1.76 15.11 -7.64
C LEU A 148 1.83 14.85 -9.15
N THR A 149 0.88 14.11 -9.74
CA THR A 149 0.96 13.81 -11.18
C THR A 149 0.59 14.98 -12.09
N ASN A 150 -0.20 15.93 -11.59
CA ASN A 150 -0.54 17.16 -12.30
C ASN A 150 0.31 18.38 -11.88
N PHE A 151 1.35 18.18 -11.05
CA PHE A 151 2.26 19.24 -10.56
C PHE A 151 1.52 20.47 -10.00
N ARG A 152 0.39 20.26 -9.31
CA ARG A 152 -0.38 21.35 -8.69
C ARG A 152 0.09 21.57 -7.27
N LYS A 153 0.27 22.85 -6.89
CA LYS A 153 0.59 23.20 -5.50
C LYS A 153 -0.65 23.07 -4.61
N PRO A 154 -0.63 22.23 -3.55
CA PRO A 154 -1.72 22.15 -2.60
C PRO A 154 -1.85 23.46 -1.81
N ILE A 155 -3.07 24.02 -1.78
CA ILE A 155 -3.36 25.31 -1.14
C ILE A 155 -3.23 25.23 0.39
N ASN A 156 -3.59 24.08 0.99
CA ASN A 156 -3.57 23.91 2.45
C ASN A 156 -3.04 22.54 2.90
N ILE A 157 -1.73 22.34 2.79
CA ILE A 157 -1.03 21.10 3.21
C ILE A 157 -1.28 20.79 4.69
N LYS A 158 -1.32 21.81 5.55
CA LYS A 158 -1.48 21.66 7.01
C LYS A 158 -2.82 21.05 7.40
N SER A 159 -3.87 21.26 6.61
CA SER A 159 -5.19 20.69 6.83
C SER A 159 -5.38 19.28 6.23
N THR A 160 -4.38 18.75 5.51
CA THR A 160 -4.48 17.41 4.91
C THR A 160 -4.19 16.30 5.92
N ILE A 161 -4.61 15.09 5.58
CA ILE A 161 -4.31 13.86 6.33
C ILE A 161 -2.80 13.66 6.40
N LYS A 162 -2.30 13.10 7.51
CA LYS A 162 -0.86 12.87 7.76
C LYS A 162 -0.16 12.14 6.60
N SER A 163 -0.79 11.11 6.03
CA SER A 163 -0.25 10.33 4.91
C SER A 163 -0.06 11.17 3.64
N ASN A 164 -1.01 12.08 3.33
CA ASN A 164 -0.89 13.02 2.21
C ASN A 164 0.22 14.05 2.42
N LYS A 165 0.44 14.49 3.67
CA LYS A 165 1.59 15.35 4.00
C LYS A 165 2.90 14.63 3.71
N LEU A 166 3.02 13.36 4.12
CA LEU A 166 4.22 12.56 3.86
C LEU A 166 4.50 12.38 2.36
N LEU A 167 3.47 12.17 1.53
CA LEU A 167 3.64 12.10 0.07
C LEU A 167 4.21 13.41 -0.51
N PHE A 168 3.69 14.56 -0.07
CA PHE A 168 4.16 15.86 -0.54
C PHE A 168 5.55 16.21 -0.01
N GLU A 169 5.83 15.91 1.25
CA GLU A 169 7.15 16.09 1.85
C GLU A 169 8.20 15.20 1.17
N CYS A 170 7.85 13.96 0.83
CA CYS A 170 8.69 13.06 0.05
C CYS A 170 9.05 13.65 -1.32
N PHE A 171 8.05 14.19 -2.04
CA PHE A 171 8.28 14.84 -3.33
C PHE A 171 9.24 16.03 -3.21
N ASN A 172 9.00 16.94 -2.26
CA ASN A 172 9.88 18.09 -2.07
C ASN A 172 11.29 17.66 -1.64
N TYR A 173 11.38 16.64 -0.77
CA TYR A 173 12.68 16.13 -0.32
C TYR A 173 13.53 15.64 -1.49
N TYR A 174 12.98 14.81 -2.38
CA TYR A 174 13.71 14.36 -3.56
C TYR A 174 13.95 15.46 -4.59
N LYS A 175 13.01 16.42 -4.73
CA LYS A 175 13.22 17.59 -5.59
C LYS A 175 14.48 18.36 -5.19
N GLU A 176 14.65 18.64 -3.89
CA GLU A 176 15.83 19.35 -3.40
C GLU A 176 17.11 18.52 -3.60
N LEU A 177 17.11 17.23 -3.24
CA LEU A 177 18.28 16.36 -3.42
C LEU A 177 18.70 16.20 -4.88
N ILE A 178 17.75 16.06 -5.80
CA ILE A 178 18.04 15.98 -7.23
C ILE A 178 18.73 17.27 -7.69
N LYS A 179 18.25 18.44 -7.24
CA LYS A 179 18.87 19.73 -7.60
C LYS A 179 20.28 19.88 -7.03
N GLU A 180 20.50 19.43 -5.81
CA GLU A 180 21.78 19.57 -5.11
C GLU A 180 22.84 18.56 -5.58
N GLU A 181 22.46 17.31 -5.82
CA GLU A 181 23.41 16.21 -6.01
C GLU A 181 23.47 15.63 -7.44
N ILE A 182 22.37 15.71 -8.21
CA ILE A 182 22.29 15.09 -9.54
C ILE A 182 22.34 16.13 -10.65
N PHE A 183 21.59 17.23 -10.51
CA PHE A 183 21.45 18.28 -11.51
C PHE A 183 22.44 19.43 -11.32
N MET A 184 23.64 19.11 -10.85
CA MET A 184 24.71 20.09 -10.70
C MET A 184 25.10 20.67 -12.07
N GLY A 185 25.04 22.00 -12.20
CA GLY A 185 25.43 22.69 -13.44
C GLY A 185 24.43 22.56 -14.59
N GLU A 186 23.18 22.19 -14.30
CA GLU A 186 22.09 22.05 -15.27
C GLU A 186 22.28 20.94 -16.33
N ASP A 187 23.06 19.91 -16.00
CA ASP A 187 23.28 18.78 -16.89
C ASP A 187 22.07 17.82 -16.93
N VAL A 188 21.31 17.91 -18.02
CA VAL A 188 20.17 17.03 -18.30
C VAL A 188 20.61 15.57 -18.47
N THR A 189 21.84 15.32 -18.92
CA THR A 189 22.36 13.95 -19.12
C THR A 189 22.44 13.20 -17.79
N SER A 190 22.88 13.88 -16.73
CA SER A 190 22.92 13.34 -15.37
C SER A 190 21.52 13.00 -14.84
N LEU A 191 20.48 13.80 -15.15
CA LEU A 191 19.10 13.46 -14.79
C LEU A 191 18.60 12.21 -15.51
N ILE A 192 18.85 12.10 -16.81
CA ILE A 192 18.37 10.96 -17.61
C ILE A 192 19.07 9.68 -17.19
N SER A 193 20.40 9.70 -17.05
CA SER A 193 21.16 8.54 -16.56
C SER A 193 20.74 8.10 -15.16
N PHE A 194 20.34 9.04 -14.29
CA PHE A 194 19.79 8.72 -12.98
C PHE A 194 18.44 7.98 -13.07
N VAL A 195 17.53 8.41 -13.96
CA VAL A 195 16.26 7.72 -14.18
C VAL A 195 16.45 6.35 -14.85
N GLU A 196 17.39 6.24 -15.79
CA GLU A 196 17.76 4.96 -16.40
C GLU A 196 18.29 3.98 -15.35
N TYR A 197 19.15 4.46 -14.44
CA TYR A 197 19.61 3.65 -13.31
C TYR A 197 18.45 3.20 -12.40
N ILE A 198 17.54 4.11 -12.03
CA ILE A 198 16.34 3.76 -11.24
C ILE A 198 15.51 2.68 -11.96
N SER A 199 15.38 2.81 -13.27
CA SER A 199 14.62 1.89 -14.11
C SER A 199 15.26 0.50 -14.19
N ASP A 200 16.55 0.42 -14.43
CA ASP A 200 17.19 -0.80 -14.96
C ASP A 200 18.09 -1.50 -13.94
N SER A 201 18.49 -0.80 -12.86
CA SER A 201 19.40 -1.31 -11.84
C SER A 201 18.74 -1.57 -10.49
N LEU A 202 17.49 -1.14 -10.27
CA LEU A 202 16.71 -1.48 -9.09
C LEU A 202 15.95 -2.78 -9.31
N LEU A 203 16.39 -3.86 -8.64
CA LEU A 203 15.89 -5.21 -8.79
C LEU A 203 14.87 -5.56 -7.72
N PHE A 204 13.77 -6.17 -8.14
CA PHE A 204 12.74 -6.73 -7.28
C PHE A 204 12.55 -8.22 -7.58
N ILE A 205 12.19 -8.99 -6.55
CA ILE A 205 11.56 -10.29 -6.76
C ILE A 205 10.06 -10.06 -6.91
N GLN A 206 9.57 -10.07 -8.15
CA GLN A 206 8.15 -9.98 -8.44
C GLN A 206 7.50 -11.33 -8.22
N ILE A 207 6.51 -11.38 -7.34
CA ILE A 207 5.72 -12.58 -7.07
C ILE A 207 4.29 -12.29 -7.49
N THR A 208 3.82 -13.00 -8.50
CA THR A 208 2.45 -12.88 -9.00
C THR A 208 1.64 -14.09 -8.56
N ALA A 209 0.61 -13.84 -7.75
CA ALA A 209 -0.35 -14.84 -7.33
C ALA A 209 -1.58 -14.83 -8.25
N THR A 210 -2.23 -16.00 -8.33
CA THR A 210 -3.47 -16.22 -9.08
C THR A 210 -4.71 -15.64 -8.40
N ASP A 211 -4.67 -15.49 -7.08
CA ASP A 211 -5.78 -15.05 -6.26
C ASP A 211 -5.29 -14.34 -5.00
N ASP A 212 -6.17 -13.56 -4.37
CA ASP A 212 -5.86 -12.78 -3.18
C ASP A 212 -5.37 -13.66 -2.02
N LEU A 213 -5.97 -14.83 -1.80
CA LEU A 213 -5.62 -15.72 -0.68
C LEU A 213 -4.19 -16.23 -0.79
N SER A 214 -3.80 -16.64 -1.99
CA SER A 214 -2.44 -17.07 -2.29
C SER A 214 -1.44 -15.93 -2.09
N ALA A 215 -1.74 -14.72 -2.58
CA ALA A 215 -0.88 -13.55 -2.36
C ALA A 215 -0.71 -13.21 -0.88
N TYR A 216 -1.76 -13.30 -0.09
CA TYR A 216 -1.66 -13.07 1.35
C TYR A 216 -0.76 -14.10 2.04
N LEU A 217 -0.91 -15.39 1.74
CA LEU A 217 -0.07 -16.44 2.33
C LEU A 217 1.42 -16.23 1.97
N ILE A 218 1.69 -15.81 0.74
CA ILE A 218 3.04 -15.45 0.30
C ILE A 218 3.56 -14.27 1.12
N PHE A 219 2.77 -13.20 1.22
CA PHE A 219 3.12 -12.02 1.99
C PHE A 219 3.38 -12.34 3.47
N GLU A 220 2.56 -13.19 4.08
CA GLU A 220 2.79 -13.70 5.43
C GLU A 220 4.15 -14.39 5.54
N THR A 221 4.38 -15.40 4.70
CA THR A 221 5.59 -16.22 4.74
C THR A 221 6.87 -15.40 4.52
N LEU A 222 6.79 -14.30 3.76
CA LEU A 222 7.90 -13.39 3.54
C LEU A 222 8.18 -12.47 4.75
N ASN A 223 7.14 -12.06 5.48
CA ASN A 223 7.28 -11.20 6.66
C ASN A 223 7.53 -11.97 7.96
N ASP A 224 7.15 -13.26 8.02
CA ASP A 224 7.27 -14.17 9.17
C ASP A 224 8.73 -14.39 9.65
N ARG A 225 9.71 -13.80 8.96
CA ARG A 225 11.13 -13.80 9.36
C ARG A 225 11.67 -12.46 9.87
N GLY A 226 10.84 -11.41 9.95
CA GLY A 226 11.35 -10.07 10.27
C GLY A 226 10.42 -9.13 11.05
N LEU A 227 9.11 -9.17 10.82
CA LEU A 227 8.13 -8.33 11.54
C LEU A 227 6.78 -9.05 11.55
N ASP A 228 6.25 -9.36 12.73
CA ASP A 228 4.92 -9.95 12.89
C ASP A 228 3.87 -9.06 12.19
N LEU A 229 3.27 -9.56 11.12
CA LEU A 229 2.02 -8.99 10.64
C LEU A 229 0.99 -9.19 11.74
N SER A 230 0.32 -8.11 12.12
CA SER A 230 -0.72 -8.21 13.13
C SER A 230 -1.85 -9.08 12.59
N VAL A 231 -2.34 -10.05 13.38
CA VAL A 231 -3.54 -10.84 13.07
C VAL A 231 -4.72 -9.94 12.66
N THR A 232 -4.72 -8.70 13.14
CA THR A 232 -5.57 -7.60 12.70
C THR A 232 -5.58 -7.41 11.19
N ASP A 233 -4.41 -7.23 10.57
CA ASP A 233 -4.31 -6.98 9.13
C ASP A 233 -4.69 -8.20 8.32
N LEU A 234 -4.30 -9.39 8.79
CA LEU A 234 -4.62 -10.65 8.12
C LEU A 234 -6.12 -10.87 8.04
N LEU A 235 -6.81 -10.72 9.16
CA LEU A 235 -8.25 -10.91 9.20
C LEU A 235 -8.96 -9.81 8.40
N LYS A 236 -8.51 -8.55 8.50
CA LYS A 236 -9.06 -7.45 7.69
C LYS A 236 -8.98 -7.81 6.20
N ASN A 237 -7.78 -8.09 5.71
CA ASN A 237 -7.54 -8.35 4.29
C ASN A 237 -8.32 -9.57 3.81
N TYR A 238 -8.43 -10.61 4.64
CA TYR A 238 -9.23 -11.79 4.34
C TYR A 238 -10.71 -11.46 4.18
N LEU A 239 -11.30 -10.74 5.13
CA LEU A 239 -12.71 -10.33 5.07
C LEU A 239 -13.00 -9.48 3.84
N PHE A 240 -12.08 -8.61 3.44
CA PHE A 240 -12.22 -7.83 2.21
C PHE A 240 -12.06 -8.65 0.93
N SER A 241 -11.35 -9.78 0.97
CA SER A 241 -11.17 -10.65 -0.20
C SER A 241 -12.37 -11.54 -0.50
N ILE A 242 -13.23 -11.79 0.49
CA ILE A 242 -14.40 -12.67 0.36
C ILE A 242 -15.69 -11.91 0.07
N VAL A 243 -15.72 -10.58 0.25
CA VAL A 243 -16.90 -9.73 -0.01
C VAL A 243 -16.81 -9.04 -1.36
N ASP A 244 -17.98 -8.77 -1.94
CA ASP A 244 -18.11 -8.08 -3.23
C ASP A 244 -17.71 -6.60 -3.11
N GLU A 245 -17.31 -5.99 -4.24
CA GLU A 245 -16.84 -4.59 -4.26
C GLU A 245 -17.89 -3.60 -3.71
N ALA A 246 -19.18 -3.86 -3.94
CA ALA A 246 -20.28 -3.03 -3.45
C ALA A 246 -20.37 -3.01 -1.91
N ASP A 247 -19.87 -4.07 -1.27
CA ASP A 247 -19.98 -4.32 0.17
C ASP A 247 -18.72 -3.89 0.95
N LYS A 248 -17.59 -3.68 0.24
CA LYS A 248 -16.31 -3.32 0.87
C LYS A 248 -16.38 -2.07 1.72
N SER A 249 -17.13 -1.04 1.30
CA SER A 249 -17.30 0.18 2.10
C SER A 249 -18.07 -0.09 3.39
N HIS A 250 -19.06 -0.99 3.37
CA HIS A 250 -19.82 -1.36 4.57
C HIS A 250 -18.95 -2.16 5.55
N VAL A 251 -18.22 -3.16 5.04
CA VAL A 251 -17.25 -3.95 5.81
C VAL A 251 -16.19 -3.05 6.44
N LYS A 252 -15.66 -2.08 5.69
CA LYS A 252 -14.71 -1.08 6.19
C LYS A 252 -15.25 -0.32 7.40
N ASN A 253 -16.49 0.17 7.31
CA ASN A 253 -17.10 0.92 8.41
C ASN A 253 -17.25 0.08 9.69
N ILE A 254 -17.73 -1.16 9.57
CA ILE A 254 -17.88 -2.05 10.74
C ILE A 254 -16.51 -2.40 11.34
N TRP A 255 -15.52 -2.65 10.48
CA TRP A 255 -14.15 -2.90 10.89
C TRP A 255 -13.57 -1.70 11.66
N ASP A 256 -13.72 -0.50 11.13
CA ASP A 256 -13.20 0.73 11.75
C ASP A 256 -13.86 1.00 13.11
N ILE A 257 -15.18 0.73 13.26
CA ILE A 257 -15.87 0.78 14.57
C ILE A 257 -15.22 -0.18 15.56
N THR A 258 -15.03 -1.44 15.14
CA THR A 258 -14.42 -2.48 15.98
C THR A 258 -13.02 -2.05 16.43
N ILE A 259 -12.19 -1.55 15.50
CA ILE A 259 -10.83 -1.08 15.80
C ILE A 259 -10.82 0.14 16.71
N ASN A 260 -11.79 1.05 16.58
CA ASN A 260 -11.90 2.20 17.48
C ASN A 260 -12.19 1.78 18.92
N HIS A 261 -12.96 0.71 19.14
CA HIS A 261 -13.24 0.19 20.48
C HIS A 261 -12.03 -0.54 21.09
N VAL A 262 -11.41 -1.46 20.34
CA VAL A 262 -10.37 -2.37 20.91
C VAL A 262 -8.94 -1.91 20.67
N SER A 263 -8.75 -0.83 19.92
CA SER A 263 -7.48 -0.37 19.36
C SER A 263 -6.82 -1.38 18.41
N TYR A 264 -6.05 -0.87 17.45
CA TYR A 264 -5.39 -1.71 16.45
C TYR A 264 -4.40 -2.72 17.04
N SER A 265 -3.67 -2.34 18.10
CA SER A 265 -2.72 -3.20 18.81
C SER A 265 -3.41 -4.19 19.76
N GLY A 266 -4.60 -3.87 20.27
CA GLY A 266 -5.38 -4.75 21.15
C GLY A 266 -6.24 -5.79 20.40
N PHE A 267 -6.46 -5.59 19.11
CA PHE A 267 -7.33 -6.42 18.30
C PHE A 267 -6.96 -7.92 18.26
N PRO A 268 -5.68 -8.35 18.16
CA PRO A 268 -5.37 -9.79 18.15
C PRO A 268 -5.84 -10.51 19.43
N LYS A 269 -5.68 -9.84 20.58
CA LYS A 269 -6.14 -10.34 21.87
C LYS A 269 -7.67 -10.38 21.94
N PHE A 270 -8.33 -9.34 21.45
CA PHE A 270 -9.80 -9.30 21.34
C PHE A 270 -10.32 -10.45 20.48
N LEU A 271 -9.80 -10.60 19.26
CA LEU A 271 -10.22 -11.65 18.33
C LEU A 271 -10.03 -13.04 18.94
N ARG A 272 -8.92 -13.26 19.66
CA ARG A 272 -8.68 -14.52 20.36
C ARG A 272 -9.74 -14.78 21.43
N HIS A 273 -10.06 -13.80 22.27
CA HIS A 273 -11.07 -13.94 23.31
C HIS A 273 -12.47 -14.15 22.71
N TYR A 274 -12.82 -13.39 21.68
CA TYR A 274 -14.05 -13.56 20.92
C TYR A 274 -14.18 -14.99 20.37
N TRP A 275 -13.12 -15.49 19.74
CA TRP A 275 -13.09 -16.85 19.21
C TRP A 275 -13.23 -17.90 20.31
N MET A 276 -12.50 -17.72 21.42
CA MET A 276 -12.55 -18.63 22.57
C MET A 276 -13.93 -18.70 23.21
N MET A 277 -14.68 -17.60 23.20
CA MET A 277 -16.05 -17.55 23.72
C MET A 277 -16.99 -18.46 22.92
N GLN A 278 -16.84 -18.49 21.59
CA GLN A 278 -17.76 -19.20 20.69
C GLN A 278 -17.30 -20.64 20.39
N ASN A 279 -16.00 -20.87 20.27
CA ASN A 279 -15.43 -22.09 19.68
C ASN A 279 -14.40 -22.82 20.57
N GLY A 280 -14.10 -22.29 21.76
CA GLY A 280 -13.17 -22.89 22.72
C GLY A 280 -11.70 -22.50 22.53
N LEU A 281 -10.81 -23.13 23.32
CA LEU A 281 -9.40 -22.73 23.46
C LEU A 281 -8.63 -22.80 22.14
N ILE A 282 -7.94 -21.71 21.81
CA ILE A 282 -7.09 -21.62 20.61
C ILE A 282 -5.73 -20.98 20.93
N GLN A 283 -4.69 -21.47 20.24
CA GLN A 283 -3.37 -20.86 20.25
C GLN A 283 -3.33 -19.71 19.25
N GLU A 284 -2.61 -18.64 19.59
CA GLU A 284 -2.52 -17.42 18.79
C GLU A 284 -2.08 -17.68 17.34
N LYS A 285 -1.08 -18.55 17.16
CA LYS A 285 -0.58 -18.97 15.84
C LYS A 285 -1.60 -19.70 14.95
N GLU A 286 -2.63 -20.32 15.52
CA GLU A 286 -3.67 -21.05 14.77
C GLU A 286 -4.95 -20.23 14.61
N LEU A 287 -5.04 -19.04 15.23
CA LEU A 287 -6.24 -18.22 15.30
C LEU A 287 -6.72 -17.86 13.90
N PHE A 288 -5.87 -17.22 13.11
CA PHE A 288 -6.22 -16.78 11.77
C PHE A 288 -6.65 -17.96 10.87
N LYS A 289 -5.87 -19.04 10.85
CA LYS A 289 -6.16 -20.24 10.04
C LYS A 289 -7.51 -20.87 10.40
N THR A 290 -7.87 -20.86 11.68
CA THR A 290 -9.13 -21.43 12.17
C THR A 290 -10.31 -20.52 11.86
N VAL A 291 -10.17 -19.20 12.07
CA VAL A 291 -11.16 -18.19 11.68
C VAL A 291 -11.45 -18.28 10.18
N LYS A 292 -10.39 -18.34 9.36
CA LYS A 292 -10.48 -18.50 7.91
C LYS A 292 -11.28 -19.72 7.47
N ARG A 293 -11.13 -20.86 8.15
CA ARG A 293 -11.86 -22.10 7.82
C ARG A 293 -13.37 -21.98 8.04
N HIS A 294 -13.80 -21.14 8.98
CA HIS A 294 -15.22 -20.95 9.29
C HIS A 294 -15.86 -19.84 8.46
N ILE A 295 -15.06 -18.91 7.94
CA ILE A 295 -15.56 -17.69 7.29
C ILE A 295 -15.21 -17.73 5.80
N ASN A 296 -15.89 -18.57 5.05
CA ASN A 296 -15.58 -18.80 3.64
C ASN A 296 -16.57 -18.13 2.67
N THR A 297 -17.60 -17.46 3.18
CA THR A 297 -18.62 -16.77 2.37
C THR A 297 -18.83 -15.32 2.83
N PRO A 298 -19.34 -14.43 1.95
CA PRO A 298 -19.74 -13.09 2.35
C PRO A 298 -20.69 -13.06 3.56
N SER A 299 -21.69 -13.95 3.62
CA SER A 299 -22.64 -14.01 4.74
C SER A 299 -21.94 -14.25 6.07
N THR A 300 -21.06 -15.26 6.11
CA THR A 300 -20.28 -15.56 7.33
C THR A 300 -19.32 -14.43 7.71
N ALA A 301 -18.84 -13.65 6.72
CA ALA A 301 -18.01 -12.48 6.97
C ALA A 301 -18.78 -11.39 7.69
N PHE A 302 -20.00 -11.11 7.22
CA PHE A 302 -20.89 -10.12 7.82
C PHE A 302 -21.38 -10.53 9.20
N GLU A 303 -21.75 -11.79 9.39
CA GLU A 303 -22.13 -12.32 10.71
C GLU A 303 -21.01 -12.15 11.73
N LEU A 304 -19.76 -12.49 11.33
CA LEU A 304 -18.60 -12.25 12.19
C LEU A 304 -18.44 -10.76 12.49
N LEU A 305 -18.43 -9.90 11.48
CA LEU A 305 -18.17 -8.46 11.64
C LEU A 305 -19.21 -7.80 12.55
N ASN A 306 -20.49 -8.10 12.36
CA ASN A 306 -21.57 -7.56 13.19
C ASN A 306 -21.44 -8.04 14.63
N SER A 307 -21.25 -9.34 14.84
CA SER A 307 -21.07 -9.92 16.18
C SER A 307 -19.81 -9.38 16.88
N MET A 308 -18.69 -9.23 16.14
CA MET A 308 -17.48 -8.62 16.67
C MET A 308 -17.69 -7.15 17.03
N SER A 309 -18.41 -6.39 16.21
CA SER A 309 -18.71 -4.99 16.49
C SER A 309 -19.51 -4.83 17.79
N GLU A 310 -20.54 -5.64 18.00
CA GLU A 310 -21.33 -5.62 19.23
C GLU A 310 -20.51 -6.00 20.47
N VAL A 311 -19.73 -7.09 20.37
CA VAL A 311 -18.90 -7.56 21.49
C VAL A 311 -17.73 -6.62 21.76
N SER A 312 -17.23 -5.90 20.76
CA SER A 312 -16.08 -5.00 20.90
C SER A 312 -16.37 -3.84 21.86
N GLU A 313 -17.58 -3.30 21.86
CA GLU A 313 -18.00 -2.23 22.77
C GLU A 313 -17.99 -2.72 24.22
N VAL A 314 -18.60 -3.88 24.48
CA VAL A 314 -18.63 -4.49 25.82
C VAL A 314 -17.23 -4.90 26.27
N TYR A 315 -16.42 -5.41 25.36
CA TYR A 315 -15.03 -5.79 25.64
C TYR A 315 -14.17 -4.58 26.01
N ALA A 316 -14.33 -3.46 25.30
CA ALA A 316 -13.66 -2.20 25.64
C ALA A 316 -14.08 -1.74 27.04
N ALA A 317 -15.38 -1.76 27.35
CA ALA A 317 -15.91 -1.41 28.67
C ALA A 317 -15.39 -2.33 29.79
N LEU A 318 -15.18 -3.63 29.51
CA LEU A 318 -14.58 -4.59 30.45
C LEU A 318 -13.09 -4.34 30.71
N SER A 319 -12.38 -3.83 29.70
CA SER A 319 -10.94 -3.56 29.79
C SER A 319 -10.63 -2.21 30.45
N ASP A 320 -11.62 -1.32 30.55
CA ASP A 320 -11.50 -0.07 31.28
C ASP A 320 -11.69 -0.33 32.79
N SER A 321 -10.66 -0.01 33.57
CA SER A 321 -10.45 -0.47 34.97
C SER A 321 -11.48 0.01 36.01
N ALA A 322 -12.61 0.57 35.59
CA ALA A 322 -13.60 1.22 36.45
C ALA A 322 -14.96 0.50 36.54
N ILE A 323 -15.15 -0.71 35.98
CA ILE A 323 -16.48 -1.32 35.92
C ILE A 323 -16.63 -2.59 36.77
N ASN A 324 -17.70 -2.59 37.55
CA ASN A 324 -18.12 -3.66 38.46
C ASN A 324 -18.55 -4.92 37.70
N TYR A 325 -17.68 -5.92 37.67
CA TYR A 325 -17.78 -7.21 36.97
C TYR A 325 -19.14 -7.93 37.10
N GLY A 326 -19.90 -7.69 38.18
CA GLY A 326 -21.20 -8.34 38.43
C GLY A 326 -22.38 -7.81 37.59
N LYS A 327 -22.24 -6.64 36.95
CA LYS A 327 -23.27 -6.07 36.05
C LYS A 327 -23.04 -6.52 34.61
N VAL A 328 -21.79 -6.50 34.17
CA VAL A 328 -21.40 -6.90 32.80
C VAL A 328 -21.64 -8.38 32.53
N ARG A 329 -21.42 -9.25 33.53
CA ARG A 329 -21.76 -10.69 33.41
C ARG A 329 -23.25 -10.93 33.18
N ARG A 330 -24.13 -10.04 33.64
CA ARG A 330 -25.59 -10.15 33.44
C ARG A 330 -26.00 -9.63 32.06
N GLU A 331 -25.41 -8.54 31.59
CA GLU A 331 -25.70 -7.98 30.25
C GLU A 331 -25.17 -8.87 29.12
N LEU A 332 -23.95 -9.44 29.26
CA LEU A 332 -23.44 -10.42 28.29
C LEU A 332 -24.33 -11.66 28.18
N LYS A 333 -24.90 -12.12 29.30
CA LYS A 333 -25.79 -13.29 29.28
C LYS A 333 -27.13 -13.00 28.63
N SER A 334 -27.65 -11.76 28.74
CA SER A 334 -28.92 -11.39 28.11
C SER A 334 -28.81 -11.10 26.61
N ILE A 335 -27.64 -10.65 26.13
CA ILE A 335 -27.39 -10.47 24.69
C ILE A 335 -27.23 -11.83 23.99
N LEU A 336 -26.73 -12.86 24.68
CA LEU A 336 -26.50 -14.19 24.12
C LEU A 336 -27.71 -15.14 24.22
N GLU A 337 -28.77 -14.76 24.94
CA GLU A 337 -29.98 -15.59 25.15
C GLU A 337 -31.19 -15.13 24.31
N ASN A 338 -31.04 -14.06 23.51
CA ASN A 338 -31.98 -13.63 22.46
C ASN A 338 -31.29 -13.73 21.10
#